data_AF-A0A835LPS9-F1
#
_entry.id   AF-A0A835LPS9-F1
#
_cell.length_a   1.000
_cell.length_b   1.000
_cell.length_c   1.000
_cell.angle_alpha   90.00
_cell.angle_beta   90.00
_cell.angle_gamma   90.00
#
_symmetry.space_group_name_H-M   'P 1'
#
loop_
_entity.id
_entity.type
_entity.pdbx_description
1 polymer ?
#
loop_
_entity_poly.entity_id
_entity_poly.type
_entity_poly.pdbx_seq_one_letter_code
_entity_poly.pdbx_strand_id
1 'polypeptide(L)'
;MAHSLSLQRSFKSATLLLRSALLSPSSKSFSADALVPEYSRGDIGCVSGIPDEHLRRKVVIFSLARTASQQGSGKLGKWKINFLSTQKWQNPLMGWTSTGDPYANVGDSKT
;
A
#
# COMPACT_ATOMS: atom_id res chain seq x y z
N MET A 1 -52.36 -8.61 46.48
CA MET A 1 -51.87 -8.01 47.75
C MET A 1 -51.62 -9.12 48.75
N ALA A 2 -50.35 -9.50 48.93
CA ALA A 2 -49.80 -10.17 50.11
C ALA A 2 -48.27 -10.19 49.96
N HIS A 3 -47.58 -10.01 51.07
CA HIS A 3 -46.25 -9.42 51.19
C HIS A 3 -45.10 -10.45 51.23
N SER A 4 -43.91 -10.01 50.77
CA SER A 4 -42.56 -10.13 51.40
C SER A 4 -42.14 -11.49 52.01
N LEU A 5 -40.96 -12.05 51.72
CA LEU A 5 -39.69 -11.61 52.32
C LEU A 5 -38.48 -12.23 51.60
N SER A 6 -37.42 -11.44 51.49
CA SER A 6 -36.11 -11.80 50.98
C SER A 6 -35.37 -12.78 51.89
N LEU A 7 -34.64 -13.73 51.31
CA LEU A 7 -33.62 -14.51 52.02
C LEU A 7 -32.24 -14.19 51.43
N GLN A 8 -31.47 -13.36 52.14
CA GLN A 8 -30.05 -13.13 51.84
C GLN A 8 -29.24 -14.33 52.36
N ARG A 9 -28.57 -15.05 51.46
CA ARG A 9 -27.62 -16.11 51.83
C ARG A 9 -26.19 -15.57 51.67
N SER A 10 -25.65 -15.11 52.79
CA SER A 10 -24.24 -14.77 52.97
C SER A 10 -23.38 -16.03 52.94
N PHE A 11 -22.32 -16.04 52.12
CA PHE A 11 -21.21 -16.97 52.30
C PHE A 11 -19.88 -16.24 52.31
N LYS A 12 -19.04 -16.75 53.21
CA LYS A 12 -17.85 -16.15 53.77
C LYS A 12 -16.67 -16.26 52.82
N SER A 13 -15.82 -15.24 52.89
CA SER A 13 -14.51 -15.14 52.26
C SER A 13 -13.59 -16.32 52.59
N ALA A 14 -12.83 -16.80 51.60
CA ALA A 14 -11.68 -17.66 51.81
C ALA A 14 -10.57 -17.32 50.80
N THR A 15 -9.69 -16.42 51.25
CA THR A 15 -8.23 -16.37 51.07
C THR A 15 -7.58 -16.97 49.81
N LEU A 16 -7.00 -16.07 49.02
CA LEU A 16 -5.88 -16.27 48.10
C LEU A 16 -4.70 -17.00 48.76
N LEU A 17 -4.16 -18.02 48.10
CA LEU A 17 -2.77 -18.45 48.29
C LEU A 17 -2.06 -18.44 46.94
N LEU A 18 -1.19 -17.42 46.78
CA LEU A 18 -0.11 -17.43 45.80
C LEU A 18 0.84 -18.58 46.14
N ARG A 19 1.11 -19.46 45.17
CA ARG A 19 2.37 -20.20 45.15
C ARG A 19 3.01 -20.08 43.77
N SER A 20 3.97 -19.18 43.73
CA SER A 20 5.02 -19.02 42.74
C SER A 20 5.86 -20.30 42.65
N ALA A 21 5.90 -20.90 41.45
CA ALA A 21 7.00 -21.75 41.04
C ALA A 21 7.74 -20.97 39.93
N LEU A 22 8.94 -20.51 40.26
CA LEU A 22 9.83 -19.75 39.40
C LEU A 22 10.36 -20.67 38.28
N LEU A 23 9.63 -20.78 37.16
CA LEU A 23 10.30 -21.03 35.90
C LEU A 23 10.83 -19.67 35.44
N SER A 24 12.14 -19.45 35.57
CA SER A 24 12.79 -18.39 34.81
C SER A 24 12.66 -18.78 33.33
N PRO A 25 11.88 -18.06 32.51
CA PRO A 25 12.20 -18.06 31.11
C PRO A 25 13.51 -17.29 31.05
N SER A 26 14.59 -17.94 30.64
CA SER A 26 15.66 -17.19 30.01
C SER A 26 15.04 -16.58 28.77
N SER A 27 14.45 -15.40 28.93
CA SER A 27 14.24 -14.46 27.85
C SER A 27 15.64 -14.14 27.37
N LYS A 28 16.15 -14.98 26.45
CA LYS A 28 17.00 -14.46 25.41
C LYS A 28 16.18 -13.34 24.81
N SER A 29 16.49 -12.10 25.20
CA SER A 29 16.06 -10.91 24.50
C SER A 29 16.45 -11.19 23.06
N PHE A 30 15.49 -11.60 22.24
CA PHE A 30 15.66 -11.52 20.81
C PHE A 30 15.75 -10.02 20.60
N SER A 31 16.97 -9.52 20.47
CA SER A 31 17.19 -8.18 19.99
C SER A 31 16.60 -8.18 18.59
N ALA A 32 15.34 -7.78 18.50
CA ALA A 32 14.63 -7.52 17.25
C ALA A 32 15.17 -6.26 16.57
N ASP A 33 16.37 -5.82 16.95
CA ASP A 33 17.22 -4.93 16.19
C ASP A 33 17.91 -5.75 15.07
N ALA A 34 17.11 -6.53 14.34
CA ALA A 34 17.47 -6.91 13.00
C ALA A 34 17.44 -5.59 12.23
N LEU A 35 18.62 -5.10 11.85
CA LEU A 35 18.84 -3.89 11.08
C LEU A 35 17.88 -3.86 9.89
N VAL A 36 16.70 -3.27 10.08
CA VAL A 36 15.78 -2.98 8.99
C VAL A 36 16.53 -1.95 8.18
N PRO A 37 16.93 -2.25 6.93
CA PRO A 37 17.57 -1.24 6.10
C PRO A 37 16.61 -0.06 6.06
N GLU A 38 17.09 1.10 6.51
CA GLU A 38 16.34 2.34 6.40
C GLU A 38 16.25 2.64 4.91
N TYR A 39 15.15 2.21 4.28
CA TYR A 39 14.88 2.51 2.87
C TYR A 39 14.63 4.01 2.78
N SER A 40 15.65 4.73 2.35
CA SER A 40 15.54 6.16 2.12
C SER A 40 14.64 6.37 0.91
N ARG A 41 13.75 7.35 1.04
CA ARG A 41 12.77 7.67 0.00
C ARG A 41 13.52 8.16 -1.24
N GLY A 42 13.70 7.27 -2.23
CA GLY A 42 14.37 7.59 -3.49
C GLY A 42 15.42 6.58 -3.94
N ASP A 43 15.83 5.65 -3.08
CA ASP A 43 16.96 4.75 -3.34
C ASP A 43 16.79 3.87 -4.59
N ILE A 44 15.55 3.43 -4.85
CA ILE A 44 15.22 2.56 -6.00
C ILE A 44 15.45 3.29 -7.32
N GLY A 45 15.27 4.61 -7.36
CA GLY A 45 15.51 5.41 -8.57
C GLY A 45 16.99 5.40 -8.97
N CYS A 46 17.89 5.54 -8.00
CA CYS A 46 19.34 5.63 -8.21
C CYS A 46 19.95 4.36 -8.84
N VAL A 47 19.39 3.18 -8.54
CA VAL A 47 19.88 1.89 -9.04
C VAL A 47 19.19 1.42 -10.32
N SER A 48 18.13 2.11 -10.76
CA SER A 48 17.28 1.68 -11.87
C SER A 48 17.86 1.93 -13.27
N GLY A 49 18.99 2.65 -13.37
CA GLY A 49 19.56 3.08 -14.65
C GLY A 49 18.74 4.17 -15.36
N ILE A 50 17.72 4.71 -14.70
CA ILE A 50 16.90 5.82 -15.21
C ILE A 50 17.68 7.13 -15.00
N PRO A 51 17.84 7.97 -16.04
CA PRO A 51 18.46 9.29 -15.89
C PRO A 51 17.73 10.17 -14.87
N ASP A 52 18.47 10.99 -14.13
CA ASP A 52 17.93 11.87 -13.07
C ASP A 52 16.81 12.80 -13.56
N GLU A 53 16.86 13.21 -14.84
CA GLU A 53 15.82 14.01 -15.48
C GLU A 53 14.45 13.33 -15.42
N HIS A 54 14.43 12.00 -15.56
CA HIS A 54 13.21 11.21 -15.59
C HIS A 54 12.72 10.83 -14.20
N LEU A 55 13.60 10.78 -13.20
CA LEU A 55 13.22 10.48 -11.80
C LEU A 55 12.33 11.55 -11.18
N ARG A 56 12.42 12.80 -11.66
CA ARG A 56 11.62 13.94 -11.15
C ARG A 56 10.34 14.20 -11.94
N ARG A 57 10.01 13.34 -12.92
CA ARG A 57 8.82 13.52 -13.76
C ARG A 57 7.54 13.32 -12.97
N LYS A 58 6.52 14.08 -13.33
CA LYS A 58 5.20 13.99 -12.74
C LYS A 58 4.44 12.79 -13.32
N VAL A 59 3.95 11.95 -12.41
CA VAL A 59 3.07 10.82 -12.74
C VAL A 59 1.62 11.14 -12.38
N VAL A 60 0.70 10.54 -13.12
CA VAL A 60 -0.74 10.55 -12.84
C VAL A 60 -1.15 9.11 -12.53
N ILE A 61 -1.72 8.92 -11.35
CA ILE A 61 -2.26 7.64 -10.90
C ILE A 61 -3.78 7.76 -10.92
N PHE A 62 -4.45 6.90 -11.69
CA PHE A 62 -5.89 7.02 -11.91
C PHE A 62 -6.53 5.67 -12.18
N SER A 63 -7.83 5.57 -11.94
CA SER A 63 -8.68 4.50 -12.45
C SER A 63 -9.37 4.98 -13.73
N LEU A 64 -9.54 4.08 -14.71
CA LEU A 64 -10.19 4.43 -15.96
C LEU A 64 -11.68 4.73 -15.75
N ALA A 65 -12.16 5.77 -16.43
CA ALA A 65 -13.58 6.04 -16.57
C ALA A 65 -14.20 5.16 -17.66
N ARG A 66 -15.52 4.95 -17.58
CA ARG A 66 -16.28 4.26 -18.63
C ARG A 66 -16.35 5.14 -19.89
N THR A 67 -16.05 4.55 -21.05
CA THR A 67 -16.22 5.22 -22.35
C THR A 67 -17.70 5.45 -22.61
N ALA A 68 -18.11 6.69 -22.87
CA ALA A 68 -19.52 7.08 -22.94
C ALA A 68 -20.37 6.26 -23.95
N SER A 69 -19.78 5.87 -25.08
CA SER A 69 -20.47 5.09 -26.12
C SER A 69 -20.55 3.58 -25.83
N GLN A 70 -19.80 3.08 -24.85
CA GLN A 70 -19.70 1.65 -24.56
C GLN A 70 -20.25 1.33 -23.16
N GLN A 71 -20.99 0.23 -23.06
CA GLN A 71 -21.55 -0.24 -21.78
C GLN A 71 -20.60 -1.20 -21.04
N GLY A 72 -19.57 -1.72 -21.71
CA GLY A 72 -18.66 -2.70 -21.13
C GLY A 72 -17.85 -2.15 -19.94
N SER A 73 -17.73 -2.95 -18.88
CA SER A 73 -16.97 -2.63 -17.67
C SER A 73 -15.62 -3.34 -17.57
N GLY A 74 -15.27 -4.21 -18.53
CA GLY A 74 -14.09 -5.08 -18.43
C GLY A 74 -12.73 -4.36 -18.33
N LYS A 75 -12.67 -3.08 -18.68
CA LYS A 75 -11.46 -2.24 -18.54
C LYS A 75 -11.47 -1.36 -17.27
N LEU A 76 -12.55 -1.38 -16.50
CA LEU A 76 -12.72 -0.56 -15.30
C LEU A 76 -12.15 -1.28 -14.07
N GLY A 77 -11.99 -0.54 -12.97
CA GLY A 77 -11.53 -1.10 -11.70
C GLY A 77 -10.03 -1.42 -11.60
N LYS A 78 -9.27 -1.26 -12.70
CA LYS A 78 -7.81 -1.34 -12.70
C LYS A 78 -7.20 0.04 -12.44
N TRP A 79 -6.17 0.09 -11.58
CA TRP A 79 -5.34 1.28 -11.40
C TRP A 79 -4.31 1.37 -12.51
N LYS A 80 -4.10 2.58 -13.03
CA LYS A 80 -3.12 2.89 -14.05
C LYS A 80 -2.19 4.00 -13.57
N ILE A 81 -0.96 3.93 -14.06
CA ILE A 81 0.05 4.97 -13.89
C ILE A 81 0.42 5.46 -15.28
N ASN A 82 0.42 6.76 -15.47
CA ASN A 82 0.90 7.37 -16.70
C ASN A 82 1.81 8.56 -16.40
N PHE A 83 2.78 8.79 -17.28
CA PHE A 83 3.60 9.99 -17.24
C PHE A 83 2.91 11.10 -18.02
N LEU A 84 3.07 12.35 -17.58
CA LEU A 84 2.65 13.48 -18.40
C LEU A 84 3.51 13.52 -19.65
N SER A 85 2.90 13.28 -20.81
CA SER A 85 3.64 13.11 -22.06
C SER A 85 4.33 14.41 -22.49
N THR A 86 5.55 14.28 -22.96
CA THR A 86 6.35 15.37 -23.55
C THR A 86 5.87 15.71 -24.98
N GLN A 87 6.59 16.61 -25.66
CA GLN A 87 6.36 17.05 -27.04
C GLN A 87 6.25 15.88 -28.04
N LYS A 88 5.22 15.94 -28.88
CA LYS A 88 5.04 15.09 -30.07
C LYS A 88 5.13 15.95 -31.31
N TRP A 89 5.69 15.43 -32.39
CA TRP A 89 5.86 16.15 -33.66
C TRP A 89 5.49 15.28 -34.86
N GLN A 90 5.26 15.92 -36.01
CA GLN A 90 5.03 15.22 -37.27
C GLN A 90 6.36 14.87 -37.94
N ASN A 91 6.55 13.61 -38.33
CA ASN A 91 7.69 13.18 -39.12
C ASN A 91 7.59 13.75 -40.56
N PRO A 92 8.61 14.45 -41.07
CA PRO A 92 8.56 15.09 -42.40
C PRO A 92 8.48 14.11 -43.58
N LEU A 93 8.89 12.85 -43.41
CA LEU A 93 8.87 11.85 -44.48
C LEU A 93 7.47 11.24 -44.67
N MET A 94 6.89 10.70 -43.60
CA MET A 94 5.66 9.91 -43.65
C MET A 94 4.45 10.60 -42.99
N GLY A 95 4.64 11.74 -42.33
CA GLY A 95 3.57 12.44 -41.61
C GLY A 95 3.14 11.77 -40.30
N TRP A 96 3.86 10.76 -39.82
CA TRP A 96 3.54 10.04 -38.58
C TRP A 96 3.87 10.85 -37.34
N THR A 97 3.09 10.65 -36.27
CA THR A 97 3.36 11.26 -34.95
C THR A 97 4.58 10.60 -34.29
N SER A 98 5.67 11.35 -34.19
CA SER A 98 6.92 10.96 -33.52
C SER A 98 7.04 11.59 -32.13
N THR A 99 7.80 10.96 -31.25
CA THR A 99 8.11 11.44 -29.89
C THR A 99 9.53 11.03 -29.51
N GLY A 100 10.19 11.84 -28.70
CA GLY A 100 11.49 11.54 -28.10
C GLY A 100 11.37 11.01 -26.68
N ASP A 101 10.13 10.89 -26.16
CA ASP A 101 9.88 10.50 -24.79
C ASP A 101 9.75 8.97 -24.64
N PRO A 102 10.69 8.31 -23.93
CA PRO A 102 10.66 6.85 -23.76
C PRO A 102 9.46 6.37 -22.92
N TYR A 103 8.88 7.24 -22.08
CA TYR A 103 7.78 6.86 -21.17
C TYR A 103 6.38 7.12 -21.74
N ALA A 104 6.28 7.53 -23.01
CA ALA A 104 5.03 7.99 -23.61
C ALA A 104 3.89 6.94 -23.63
N ASN A 105 4.19 5.64 -23.54
CA ASN A 105 3.22 4.55 -23.70
C ASN A 105 3.09 3.63 -22.48
N VAL A 106 3.65 3.99 -21.32
CA VAL A 106 3.65 3.11 -20.12
C VAL A 106 2.21 2.75 -19.68
N GLY A 107 1.30 3.72 -19.68
CA GLY A 107 -0.10 3.52 -19.25
C GLY A 107 -0.97 2.72 -20.24
N ASP A 108 -0.47 2.47 -21.45
CA ASP A 108 -1.20 1.82 -22.55
C ASP A 108 -0.83 0.35 -22.73
N SER A 109 0.12 -0.15 -21.94
CA SER A 109 0.48 -1.56 -21.92
C SER A 109 -0.73 -2.45 -21.61
N LYS A 110 -0.85 -3.57 -22.35
CA LYS A 110 -1.95 -4.52 -22.18
C LYS A 110 -1.70 -5.39 -20.95
N THR A 111 -2.53 -5.21 -19.93
CA THR A 111 -2.68 -6.08 -18.74
C THR A 111 -4.09 -6.61 -18.62
#